data_AF-A0A965PQF0-F1
#
_entry.id   AF-A0A965PQF0-F1
#
_cell.length_a   1.000
_cell.length_b   1.000
_cell.length_c   1.000
_cell.angle_alpha   90.00
_cell.angle_beta   90.00
_cell.angle_gamma   90.00
#
_symmetry.space_group_name_H-M   'P 1'
#
loop_
_entity.id
_entity.type
_entity.pdbx_description
1 polymer ?
#
loop_
_entity_poly.entity_id
_entity_poly.type
_entity_poly.pdbx_seq_one_letter_code
_entity_poly.pdbx_strand_id
1 'polypeptide(L)' 'MKTTYHYIDQIKDQYGNLLFSWGVYEKTIILENIGEKPKMIVKILKQFESVKEAQKYLDKLLNINE' A
#
# COMPACT_ATOMS: atom_id res chain seq x y z
N MET A 1 -2.26 -19.33 4.32
CA MET A 1 -1.17 -18.47 4.85
C MET A 1 -1.50 -17.01 4.56
N LYS A 2 -1.23 -16.08 5.49
CA LYS A 2 -1.52 -14.65 5.33
C LYS A 2 -0.22 -13.85 5.34
N THR A 3 -0.02 -13.01 4.34
CA THR A 3 1.15 -12.10 4.24
C THR A 3 0.66 -10.68 4.02
N THR A 4 1.18 -9.74 4.80
CA THR A 4 0.85 -8.31 4.70
C THR A 4 2.12 -7.51 4.46
N TYR A 5 2.07 -6.54 3.55
CA TYR A 5 3.17 -5.62 3.25
C TYR A 5 2.67 -4.20 3.03
N HIS A 6 3.56 -3.25 3.26
CA HIS A 6 3.31 -1.82 3.08
C HIS A 6 4.16 -1.28 1.93
N TYR A 7 3.59 -0.38 1.12
CA TYR A 7 4.29 0.22 -0.03
C TYR A 7 3.71 1.58 -0.39
N ILE A 8 4.42 2.33 -1.24
CA ILE A 8 3.99 3.63 -1.77
C ILE A 8 3.64 3.48 -3.25
N ASP A 9 2.55 4.13 -3.68
CA ASP A 9 2.18 4.25 -5.08
C ASP A 9 1.49 5.60 -5.35
N GLN A 10 1.46 6.01 -6.61
CA GLN A 10 0.76 7.21 -7.04
C GLN A 10 -0.74 6.95 -7.11
N ILE A 11 -1.55 7.85 -6.54
CA ILE A 11 -3.00 7.67 -6.51
C ILE A 11 -3.56 7.93 -7.91
N LYS A 12 -4.54 7.13 -8.30
CA LYS A 12 -5.29 7.30 -9.55
C LYS A 12 -6.74 7.62 -9.26
N ASP A 13 -7.36 8.43 -10.11
CA ASP A 13 -8.80 8.61 -10.09
C ASP A 13 -9.54 7.38 -10.65
N GLN A 14 -10.87 7.44 -10.67
CA GLN A 14 -11.72 6.38 -11.21
C GLN A 14 -11.54 6.12 -12.72
N TYR A 15 -10.89 7.02 -13.45
CA TYR A 15 -10.60 6.90 -14.88
C TYR A 15 -9.15 6.45 -15.14
N GLY A 16 -8.36 6.22 -14.09
CA GLY A 16 -6.96 5.84 -14.18
C GLY A 16 -5.98 7.00 -14.34
N ASN A 17 -6.45 8.25 -14.28
CA ASN A 17 -5.57 9.42 -14.34
C ASN A 17 -4.77 9.55 -13.06
N LEU A 18 -3.47 9.84 -13.20
CA LEU A 18 -2.59 10.06 -12.06
C LEU A 18 -2.98 11.35 -11.34
N LEU A 19 -3.22 11.26 -10.04
CA LEU A 19 -3.37 12.41 -9.15
C LEU A 19 -1.98 12.90 -8.72
N PHE A 20 -1.86 14.19 -8.42
CA PHE A 20 -0.65 14.77 -7.82
C PHE A 20 -0.59 14.46 -6.31
N SER A 21 -0.81 13.19 -5.97
CA SER A 21 -0.83 12.70 -4.60
C SER A 21 -0.30 11.27 -4.53
N TRP A 22 0.29 10.94 -3.38
CA TRP A 22 0.95 9.67 -3.11
C TRP A 22 0.24 8.97 -1.95
N GLY A 23 -0.04 7.69 -2.12
CA GLY A 23 -0.66 6.86 -1.10
C GLY A 23 0.36 5.92 -0.46
N VAL A 24 0.27 5.75 0.86
CA VAL A 24 0.88 4.60 1.54
C VAL A 24 -0.19 3.54 1.68
N TYR A 25 0.08 2.34 1.17
CA TYR A 25 -0.86 1.24 1.06
C TYR A 25 -0.44 0.07 1.94
N GLU A 26 -1.43 -0.63 2.46
CA GLU A 26 -1.31 -1.96 3.05
C GLU A 26 -1.91 -2.97 2.07
N LYS A 27 -1.13 -3.96 1.67
CA LYS A 27 -1.59 -5.05 0.82
C LYS A 27 -1.46 -6.36 1.55
N THR A 28 -2.61 -7.02 1.69
CA THR A 28 -2.74 -8.30 2.35
C THR A 28 -3.06 -9.34 1.29
N ILE A 29 -2.20 -10.35 1.20
CA ILE A 29 -2.40 -11.55 0.38
C ILE A 29 -2.81 -12.69 1.31
N ILE A 30 -3.97 -13.26 1.03
CA ILE A 30 -4.51 -14.42 1.75
C ILE A 30 -4.48 -15.59 0.78
N LEU A 31 -3.63 -16.56 1.08
CA LEU A 31 -3.63 -17.87 0.44
C LEU A 31 -4.67 -18.73 1.15
N GLU A 32 -5.81 -18.90 0.50
CA GLU A 32 -6.81 -19.91 0.85
C GLU A 32 -6.29 -21.30 0.36
N ASN A 33 -7.00 -22.38 0.67
CA ASN A 33 -6.49 -23.76 0.56
C ASN A 33 -5.88 -24.08 -0.83
N ILE A 34 -5.08 -25.16 -0.88
CA ILE A 34 -4.46 -25.66 -2.12
C ILE A 34 -5.55 -25.83 -3.20
N GLY A 35 -5.51 -24.99 -4.24
CA GLY A 35 -6.46 -24.99 -5.37
C GLY A 35 -7.29 -23.71 -5.53
N GLU A 36 -7.36 -22.85 -4.51
CA GLU A 36 -8.05 -21.57 -4.61
C GLU A 36 -7.10 -20.44 -5.01
N LYS A 37 -7.63 -19.46 -5.78
CA LYS A 37 -6.86 -18.28 -6.18
C LYS A 37 -6.59 -17.41 -4.94
N PRO A 38 -5.38 -16.85 -4.79
CA PRO A 38 -5.08 -15.96 -3.68
C PRO A 38 -6.03 -14.76 -3.67
N LYS A 39 -6.58 -14.44 -2.49
CA LYS A 39 -7.35 -13.21 -2.27
C LYS A 39 -6.41 -12.07 -1.94
N MET A 40 -6.49 -11.00 -2.71
CA MET A 40 -5.66 -9.81 -2.57
C MET A 40 -6.52 -8.64 -2.13
N ILE A 41 -6.17 -8.02 -1.02
CA ILE A 41 -6.86 -6.85 -0.46
C ILE A 41 -5.84 -5.72 -0.39
N VAL A 42 -6.17 -4.57 -0.97
CA VAL A 42 -5.37 -3.35 -0.91
C VAL A 42 -6.16 -2.30 -0.14
N LYS A 43 -5.53 -1.70 0.86
CA LYS A 43 -6.11 -0.64 1.69
C LYS A 43 -5.17 0.56 1.68
N ILE A 44 -5.70 1.74 1.37
CA ILE A 44 -4.94 2.98 1.56
C ILE A 44 -4.90 3.34 3.04
N LEU A 45 -3.69 3.54 3.58
CA LEU A 45 -3.49 3.96 4.97
C LEU A 45 -3.57 5.47 5.09
N LYS A 46 -2.86 6.19 4.21
CA LYS A 46 -2.82 7.65 4.21
C LYS A 46 -2.39 8.21 2.86
N GLN A 47 -2.85 9.42 2.54
CA GLN A 47 -2.49 10.18 1.34
C GLN A 47 -1.59 11.37 1.68
N PHE A 48 -0.68 11.72 0.78
CA PHE A 48 0.29 12.79 0.91
C PHE A 48 0.42 13.56 -0.40
N GLU A 49 0.82 14.84 -0.32
CA GLU A 49 1.05 15.67 -1.51
C GLU A 49 2.41 15.38 -2.16
N SER A 50 3.34 14.74 -1.44
CA SER A 50 4.67 14.43 -1.93
C SER A 50 5.13 13.00 -1.59
N VAL A 51 5.93 12.41 -2.48
CA VAL A 51 6.53 11.09 -2.28
C VAL A 51 7.46 11.08 -1.05
N LYS A 52 8.12 12.20 -0.76
CA LYS A 52 9.05 12.34 0.37
C LYS A 52 8.33 12.22 1.71
N GLU A 53 7.14 12.80 1.84
CA GLU A 53 6.33 12.69 3.06
C GLU A 53 5.73 11.29 3.21
N ALA A 54 5.27 10.71 2.11
CA ALA A 54 4.82 9.32 2.09
C ALA A 54 5.94 8.35 2.54
N GLN A 55 7.17 8.53 2.04
CA GLN A 55 8.33 7.74 2.44
C GLN A 55 8.64 7.87 3.93
N LYS A 56 8.68 9.10 4.46
CA LYS A 56 8.87 9.33 5.90
C LYS A 56 7.82 8.63 6.75
N TYR A 57 6.57 8.58 6.30
CA TYR A 57 5.51 7.87 7.02
C TYR A 57 5.70 6.35 6.94
N LEU A 58 6.04 5.81 5.76
CA LEU A 58 6.32 4.39 5.57
C LEU A 58 7.51 3.92 6.43
N ASP A 59 8.61 4.67 6.44
CA ASP A 59 9.80 4.34 7.22
C ASP A 59 9.51 4.26 8.72
N LYS A 60 8.67 5.19 9.23
CA LYS A 60 8.19 5.19 10.61
C LYS A 60 7.28 3.99 10.90
N LEU A 61 6.44 3.61 9.94
CA LEU A 61 5.53 2.46 10.07
C LEU A 61 6.28 1.13 10.15
N LEU A 62 7.37 1.03 9.41
CA LEU A 62 8.23 -0.16 9.36
C LEU A 62 9.29 -0.17 10.48
N ASN A 63 9.33 0.85 11.34
CA ASN A 63 10.37 1.05 12.35
C ASN A 63 11.80 0.94 11.78
N ILE A 64 12.02 1.42 10.55
CA ILE A 64 13.33 1.29 9.87
C ILE A 64 14.36 2.31 10.42
N ASN A 65 13.97 3.20 11.34
CA ASN A 65 14.85 4.22 11.92
C ASN A 65 14.66 4.41 13.44
N GLU A 66 15.00 3.40 14.24
CA GLU A 66 15.46 3.59 15.63
C GLU A 66 16.88 3.06 15.79
#